data_AF-A0A2B4SBT4-F1
#
_entry.id   AF-A0A2B4SBT4-F1
#
_cell.length_a   1.000
_cell.length_b   1.000
_cell.length_c   1.000
_cell.angle_alpha   90.00
_cell.angle_beta   90.00
_cell.angle_gamma   90.00
#
_symmetry.space_group_name_H-M   'P 1'
#
loop_
_entity.id
_entity.type
_entity.pdbx_description
1 polymer ?
#
loop_
_entity_poly.entity_id
_entity_poly.type
_entity_poly.pdbx_seq_one_letter_code
_entity_poly.pdbx_strand_id
1 'polypeptide(L)'
;MHITLAVTIVVAAIVNEDPNQRAAALEQRAKACVQPAIQWFLRKFNVDLYDAVTTFKAARVMCPMIVGWLRPTRTRVEALGIFPFLDNDATIDGLVRELPQYITATQDVPIECEGRKVEWWKVHEERLPNWSSAVKKVLLVQPSSAAAERVFSLLSASFHEQQENALSDYLQASVMLQYNNRR
;
A
#
# COMPACT_ATOMS: atom_id res chain seq x y z
N MET A 1 -36.84 35.66 -47.41
CA MET A 1 -37.79 34.97 -46.51
C MET A 1 -37.24 33.69 -45.86
N HIS A 2 -36.16 33.07 -46.36
CA HIS A 2 -35.61 31.82 -45.78
C HIS A 2 -34.60 32.02 -44.63
N ILE A 3 -33.82 33.10 -44.64
CA ILE A 3 -32.76 33.33 -43.63
C ILE A 3 -33.34 33.73 -42.27
N THR A 4 -34.39 34.56 -42.26
CA THR A 4 -35.06 34.99 -41.03
C THR A 4 -35.71 33.82 -40.29
N LEU A 5 -36.32 32.87 -41.02
CA LEU A 5 -36.92 31.68 -40.41
C LEU A 5 -35.86 30.78 -39.77
N ALA A 6 -34.71 30.59 -40.42
CA ALA A 6 -33.60 29.81 -39.89
C ALA A 6 -33.02 30.43 -38.61
N VAL A 7 -32.86 31.75 -38.58
CA VAL A 7 -32.38 32.46 -37.38
C VAL A 7 -33.39 32.34 -36.23
N THR A 8 -34.69 32.48 -36.49
CA THR A 8 -35.72 32.36 -35.45
C THR A 8 -35.80 30.93 -34.88
N ILE A 9 -35.63 29.90 -35.72
CA ILE A 9 -35.60 28.50 -35.27
C ILE A 9 -34.38 28.23 -34.38
N VAL A 10 -33.20 28.72 -34.77
CA VAL A 10 -31.97 28.56 -33.99
C VAL A 10 -32.05 29.31 -32.66
N VAL A 11 -32.55 30.54 -32.67
CA VAL A 11 -32.76 31.34 -31.45
C VAL A 11 -33.78 30.68 -30.53
N ALA A 12 -34.89 30.15 -31.06
CA ALA A 12 -35.89 29.44 -30.27
C ALA A 12 -35.35 28.13 -29.68
N ALA A 13 -34.47 27.41 -30.38
CA ALA A 13 -33.83 26.21 -29.86
C ALA A 13 -32.86 26.53 -28.71
N ILE A 14 -32.09 27.62 -28.82
CA ILE A 14 -31.14 28.07 -27.79
C ILE A 14 -31.87 28.62 -26.54
N VAL A 15 -32.99 29.33 -26.74
CA VAL A 15 -33.79 29.91 -25.64
C VAL A 15 -34.60 28.85 -24.90
N ASN A 16 -34.98 27.74 -25.56
CA ASN A 16 -35.77 26.66 -24.96
C ASN A 16 -34.93 25.52 -24.35
N GLU A 17 -33.61 25.52 -24.52
CA GLU A 17 -32.75 24.55 -23.82
C GLU A 17 -32.65 24.90 -22.33
N ASP A 18 -33.35 24.13 -21.49
CA ASP A 18 -33.31 24.27 -20.03
C ASP A 18 -31.84 24.17 -19.54
N PRO A 19 -31.30 25.22 -18.89
CA PRO A 19 -29.95 25.22 -18.34
C PRO A 19 -29.67 24.00 -17.45
N ASN A 20 -30.69 23.48 -16.76
CA ASN A 20 -30.59 22.29 -15.92
C ASN A 20 -30.38 21.02 -16.75
N GLN A 21 -31.01 20.91 -17.92
CA GLN A 21 -30.80 19.78 -18.83
C GLN A 21 -29.38 19.79 -19.42
N ARG A 22 -28.85 20.98 -19.76
CA ARG A 22 -27.46 21.12 -20.22
C ARG A 22 -26.45 20.77 -19.12
N ALA A 23 -26.70 21.22 -17.89
CA ALA A 23 -25.86 20.87 -16.74
C ALA A 23 -25.86 19.36 -16.49
N ALA A 24 -27.04 18.71 -16.52
CA ALA A 24 -27.16 17.27 -16.36
C ALA A 24 -26.44 16.48 -17.48
N ALA A 25 -26.55 16.94 -18.74
CA ALA A 25 -25.86 16.32 -19.87
C ALA A 25 -24.33 16.45 -19.75
N LEU A 26 -23.83 17.60 -19.29
CA LEU A 26 -22.40 17.80 -19.02
C LEU A 26 -21.91 16.92 -17.87
N GLU A 27 -22.70 16.80 -16.80
CA GLU A 27 -22.37 15.92 -15.67
C GLU A 27 -22.34 14.45 -16.10
N GLN A 28 -23.33 13.98 -16.88
CA GLN A 28 -23.33 12.63 -17.44
C GLN A 28 -22.13 12.38 -18.34
N ARG A 29 -21.78 13.34 -19.20
CA ARG A 29 -20.61 13.22 -20.08
C ARG A 29 -19.31 13.17 -19.28
N ALA A 30 -19.16 14.03 -18.26
CA ALA A 30 -18.01 14.02 -17.37
C ALA A 30 -17.86 12.68 -16.64
N LYS A 31 -18.96 12.14 -16.09
CA LYS A 31 -19.01 10.81 -15.48
C LYS A 31 -18.63 9.72 -16.48
N ALA A 32 -19.18 9.75 -17.69
CA ALA A 32 -18.88 8.78 -18.74
C ALA A 32 -17.40 8.79 -19.15
N CYS A 33 -16.77 9.96 -19.20
CA CYS A 33 -15.34 10.09 -19.51
C CYS A 33 -14.42 9.45 -18.45
N VAL A 34 -14.78 9.53 -17.16
CA VAL A 34 -13.97 8.95 -16.07
C VAL A 34 -14.35 7.52 -15.71
N GLN A 35 -15.54 7.06 -16.12
CA GLN A 35 -16.06 5.74 -15.78
C GLN A 35 -15.10 4.58 -16.11
N PRO A 36 -14.41 4.55 -17.27
CA PRO A 36 -13.45 3.48 -17.57
C PRO A 36 -12.26 3.46 -16.59
N ALA A 37 -11.77 4.63 -16.19
CA ALA A 37 -10.67 4.73 -15.23
C ALA A 37 -11.10 4.26 -13.83
N ILE A 38 -12.33 4.61 -13.41
CA ILE A 38 -12.91 4.13 -12.14
C ILE A 38 -13.08 2.61 -12.18
N GLN A 39 -13.63 2.05 -13.27
CA GLN A 39 -13.78 0.61 -13.43
C GLN A 39 -12.44 -0.11 -13.39
N TRP A 40 -11.45 0.42 -14.10
CA TRP A 40 -10.09 -0.12 -14.06
C TRP A 40 -9.52 -0.08 -12.64
N PHE A 41 -9.64 1.05 -11.93
CA PHE A 41 -9.15 1.19 -10.56
C PHE A 41 -9.81 0.19 -9.61
N LEU A 42 -11.15 0.08 -9.65
CA LEU A 42 -11.89 -0.85 -8.80
C LEU A 42 -11.49 -2.29 -9.09
N ARG A 43 -11.37 -2.67 -10.37
CA ARG A 43 -10.88 -4.00 -10.74
C ARG A 43 -9.45 -4.22 -10.23
N LYS A 44 -8.56 -3.25 -10.44
CA LYS A 44 -7.15 -3.39 -10.09
C LYS A 44 -6.95 -3.58 -8.59
N PHE A 45 -7.60 -2.77 -7.76
CA PHE A 45 -7.37 -2.77 -6.30
C PHE A 45 -8.28 -3.73 -5.53
N ASN A 46 -9.47 -4.06 -6.05
CA ASN A 46 -10.39 -4.97 -5.38
C ASN A 46 -10.35 -6.40 -5.93
N VAL A 47 -9.66 -6.64 -7.05
CA VAL A 47 -9.47 -7.98 -7.62
C VAL A 47 -7.98 -8.28 -7.75
N ASP A 48 -7.27 -7.63 -8.67
CA ASP A 48 -5.89 -8.02 -9.02
C ASP A 48 -4.89 -7.85 -7.87
N LEU A 49 -5.06 -6.80 -7.06
CA LEU A 49 -4.16 -6.45 -5.95
C LEU A 49 -4.83 -6.59 -4.57
N TYR A 50 -5.98 -7.27 -4.50
CA TYR A 50 -6.80 -7.32 -3.29
C TYR A 50 -5.99 -7.80 -2.07
N ASP A 51 -5.24 -8.90 -2.21
CA ASP A 51 -4.47 -9.47 -1.11
C ASP A 51 -3.33 -8.55 -0.65
N ALA A 52 -2.61 -7.95 -1.60
CA ALA A 52 -1.54 -7.00 -1.30
C ALA A 52 -2.10 -5.77 -0.59
N VAL A 53 -3.20 -5.20 -1.09
CA VAL A 53 -3.86 -4.04 -0.49
C VAL A 53 -4.39 -4.37 0.91
N THR A 54 -4.94 -5.56 1.11
CA THR A 54 -5.45 -6.02 2.40
C THR A 54 -4.31 -6.17 3.41
N THR A 55 -3.20 -6.79 2.98
CA THR A 55 -1.97 -6.93 3.79
C THR A 55 -1.42 -5.56 4.19
N PHE A 56 -1.33 -4.63 3.25
CA PHE A 56 -0.90 -3.25 3.53
C PHE A 56 -1.84 -2.53 4.49
N LYS A 57 -3.15 -2.66 4.30
CA LYS A 57 -4.16 -2.05 5.19
C LYS A 57 -4.04 -2.59 6.61
N ALA A 58 -3.81 -3.89 6.78
CA ALA A 58 -3.56 -4.50 8.09
C ALA A 58 -2.28 -3.95 8.72
N ALA A 59 -1.17 -3.93 7.97
CA ALA A 59 0.13 -3.43 8.45
C ALA A 59 0.11 -1.96 8.89
N ARG A 60 -0.86 -1.14 8.45
CA ARG A 60 -0.99 0.27 8.88
C ARG A 60 -1.04 0.45 10.39
N VAL A 61 -1.56 -0.51 11.15
CA VAL A 61 -1.61 -0.42 12.61
C VAL A 61 -0.21 -0.35 13.23
N MET A 62 0.80 -0.91 12.56
CA MET A 62 2.20 -0.90 12.97
C MET A 62 2.92 0.44 12.72
N CYS A 63 2.25 1.41 12.09
CA CYS A 63 2.85 2.71 11.82
C CYS A 63 2.57 3.67 12.99
N PRO A 64 3.60 4.03 13.79
CA PRO A 64 3.42 4.82 15.00
C PRO A 64 2.99 6.28 14.71
N MET A 65 3.25 6.80 13.51
CA MET A 65 2.80 8.14 13.10
C MET A 65 1.28 8.25 12.96
N ILE A 66 0.62 7.17 12.56
CA ILE A 66 -0.83 7.18 12.27
C ILE A 66 -1.63 6.46 13.33
N VAL A 67 -1.03 5.63 14.19
CA VAL A 67 -1.78 4.79 15.13
C VAL A 67 -2.65 5.62 16.09
N GLY A 68 -2.15 6.78 16.55
CA GLY A 68 -2.90 7.69 17.42
C GLY A 68 -4.17 8.24 16.74
N TRP A 69 -4.12 8.49 15.43
CA TRP A 69 -5.26 8.88 14.61
C TRP A 69 -6.15 7.69 14.23
N LEU A 70 -5.53 6.55 13.95
CA LEU A 70 -6.17 5.33 13.49
C LEU A 70 -7.03 4.69 14.59
N ARG A 71 -6.65 4.92 15.86
CA ARG A 71 -7.26 4.36 17.08
C ARG A 71 -7.66 2.89 16.87
N PRO A 72 -6.69 2.01 16.57
CA PRO A 72 -6.99 0.64 16.22
C PRO A 72 -7.75 -0.07 17.35
N THR A 73 -8.72 -0.90 16.97
CA THR A 73 -9.43 -1.80 17.88
C THR A 73 -8.75 -3.17 17.87
N ARG A 74 -9.17 -4.05 18.79
CA ARG A 74 -8.77 -5.47 18.80
C ARG A 74 -8.90 -6.12 17.40
N THR A 75 -10.04 -5.93 16.73
CA THR A 75 -10.30 -6.47 15.38
C THR A 75 -9.27 -6.04 14.34
N ARG A 76 -8.72 -4.83 14.45
CA ARG A 76 -7.68 -4.36 13.54
C ARG A 76 -6.31 -4.98 13.84
N VAL A 77 -6.07 -5.36 15.08
CA VAL A 77 -4.87 -6.12 15.48
C VAL A 77 -5.00 -7.57 15.03
N GLU A 78 -6.17 -8.19 15.19
CA GLU A 78 -6.47 -9.54 14.70
C GLU A 78 -6.27 -9.67 13.18
N ALA A 79 -6.55 -8.60 12.41
CA ALA A 79 -6.28 -8.57 10.98
C ALA A 79 -4.79 -8.74 10.61
N LEU A 80 -3.86 -8.60 11.55
CA LEU A 80 -2.44 -8.91 11.34
C LEU A 80 -2.17 -10.41 11.17
N GLY A 81 -3.13 -11.28 11.51
CA GLY A 81 -3.07 -12.72 11.21
C GLY A 81 -2.94 -13.03 9.71
N ILE A 82 -3.17 -12.05 8.83
CA ILE A 82 -2.84 -12.19 7.40
C ILE A 82 -1.35 -12.48 7.15
N PHE A 83 -0.47 -12.14 8.10
CA PHE A 83 0.93 -12.53 8.06
C PHE A 83 1.10 -13.90 8.73
N PRO A 84 1.54 -14.95 8.00
CA PRO A 84 1.61 -16.31 8.54
C PRO A 84 2.50 -16.43 9.79
N PHE A 85 3.51 -15.56 9.94
CA PHE A 85 4.40 -15.53 11.09
C PHE A 85 3.84 -14.76 12.32
N LEU A 86 2.65 -14.16 12.18
CA LEU A 86 1.89 -13.52 13.26
C LEU A 86 0.58 -14.26 13.57
N ASP A 87 0.16 -15.21 12.73
CA ASP A 87 -1.09 -15.98 12.84
C ASP A 87 -1.02 -17.04 13.95
N ASN A 88 -0.91 -16.56 15.19
CA ASN A 88 -0.92 -17.35 16.40
C ASN A 88 -1.59 -16.54 17.51
N ASP A 89 -2.54 -17.16 18.21
CA ASP A 89 -3.33 -16.54 19.28
C ASP A 89 -2.43 -15.87 20.33
N ALA A 90 -1.34 -16.51 20.76
CA ALA A 90 -0.45 -15.93 21.77
C ALA A 90 0.26 -14.66 21.27
N THR A 91 0.59 -14.60 19.97
CA THR A 91 1.20 -13.40 19.36
C THR A 91 0.17 -12.27 19.28
N ILE A 92 -1.02 -12.55 18.76
CA ILE A 92 -2.10 -11.56 18.61
C ILE A 92 -2.56 -11.05 19.98
N ASP A 93 -2.76 -11.93 20.96
CA ASP A 93 -3.12 -11.54 22.33
C ASP A 93 -2.03 -10.67 22.98
N GLY A 94 -0.76 -10.97 22.71
CA GLY A 94 0.37 -10.13 23.13
C GLY A 94 0.27 -8.71 22.57
N LEU A 95 -0.03 -8.57 21.28
CA LEU A 95 -0.21 -7.27 20.62
C LEU A 95 -1.44 -6.52 21.13
N VAL A 96 -2.56 -7.21 21.32
CA VAL A 96 -3.80 -6.64 21.87
C VAL A 96 -3.59 -6.13 23.29
N ARG A 97 -2.85 -6.88 24.13
CA ARG A 97 -2.52 -6.50 25.50
C ARG A 97 -1.63 -5.25 25.57
N GLU A 98 -0.67 -5.12 24.65
CA GLU A 98 0.22 -3.95 24.57
C GLU A 98 -0.40 -2.75 23.86
N LEU A 99 -1.53 -2.93 23.15
CA LEU A 99 -2.13 -1.88 22.31
C LEU A 99 -2.40 -0.55 23.04
N PRO A 100 -2.94 -0.52 24.29
CA PRO A 100 -3.16 0.74 25.00
C PRO A 100 -1.84 1.49 25.29
N GLN A 101 -0.78 0.75 25.62
CA GLN A 101 0.54 1.32 25.90
C GLN A 101 1.17 1.86 24.62
N TYR A 102 1.01 1.14 23.50
CA TYR A 102 1.45 1.59 22.19
C TYR A 102 0.78 2.91 21.78
N ILE A 103 -0.55 2.99 21.89
CA ILE A 103 -1.29 4.23 21.58
C ILE A 103 -0.79 5.39 22.45
N THR A 104 -0.60 5.16 23.74
CA THR A 104 -0.11 6.19 24.69
C THR A 104 1.31 6.65 24.32
N ALA A 105 2.23 5.73 24.06
CA ALA A 105 3.62 6.06 23.72
C ALA A 105 3.74 6.94 22.45
N THR A 106 2.81 6.81 21.50
CA THR A 106 2.79 7.66 20.29
C THR A 106 2.26 9.08 20.53
N GLN A 107 1.63 9.34 21.68
CA GLN A 107 1.20 10.69 22.07
C GLN A 107 2.34 11.48 22.74
N ASP A 108 3.27 10.78 23.39
CA ASP A 108 4.36 11.37 24.17
C ASP A 108 5.49 11.94 23.28
N VAL A 109 5.72 11.35 22.10
CA VAL A 109 6.83 11.72 21.21
C VAL A 109 6.33 11.93 19.77
N PRO A 110 6.33 13.18 19.26
CA PRO A 110 5.99 13.42 17.86
C PRO A 110 7.06 12.83 16.94
N ILE A 111 6.65 11.92 16.05
CA ILE A 111 7.52 11.35 15.02
C ILE A 111 7.50 12.29 13.82
N GLU A 112 8.54 13.12 13.72
CA GLU A 112 8.61 14.22 12.76
C GLU A 112 8.73 13.78 11.29
N CYS A 113 9.26 12.58 11.01
CA CYS A 113 9.41 12.09 9.64
C CYS A 113 9.45 10.55 9.55
N GLU A 114 9.22 10.02 8.34
CA GLU A 114 9.15 8.57 8.10
C GLU A 114 10.43 7.82 8.46
N GLY A 115 11.60 8.43 8.25
CA GLY A 115 12.90 7.81 8.51
C GLY A 115 13.13 7.47 9.99
N ARG A 116 12.45 8.17 10.91
CA ARG A 116 12.61 7.94 12.36
C ARG A 116 11.67 6.86 12.93
N LYS A 117 10.81 6.24 12.12
CA LYS A 117 9.91 5.17 12.60
C LYS A 117 10.69 3.98 13.17
N VAL A 118 11.78 3.58 12.51
CA VAL A 118 12.61 2.44 12.94
C VAL A 118 13.33 2.76 14.26
N GLU A 119 13.86 3.96 14.38
CA GLU A 119 14.50 4.45 15.62
C GLU A 119 13.49 4.50 16.77
N TRP A 120 12.27 4.98 16.50
CA TRP A 120 11.20 5.02 17.50
C TRP A 120 10.89 3.63 18.05
N TRP A 121 10.75 2.63 17.18
CA TRP A 121 10.52 1.24 17.59
C TRP A 121 11.67 0.65 18.40
N LYS A 122 12.91 1.04 18.08
CA LYS A 122 14.10 0.64 18.84
C LYS A 122 14.11 1.21 20.25
N VAL A 123 13.72 2.48 20.42
CA VAL A 123 13.63 3.14 21.74
C VAL A 123 12.54 2.52 22.61
N HIS A 124 11.43 2.08 22.00
CA HIS A 124 10.27 1.55 22.74
C HIS A 124 10.24 0.03 22.85
N GLU A 125 11.30 -0.67 22.43
CA GLU A 125 11.33 -2.14 22.37
C GLU A 125 11.13 -2.82 23.74
N GLU A 126 11.71 -2.27 24.81
CA GLU A 126 11.54 -2.84 26.16
C GLU A 126 10.10 -2.68 26.67
N ARG A 127 9.43 -1.58 26.30
CA ARG A 127 8.06 -1.27 26.74
C ARG A 127 7.01 -1.97 25.86
N LEU A 128 7.33 -2.20 24.58
CA LEU A 128 6.43 -2.78 23.58
C LEU A 128 7.09 -3.99 22.88
N PRO A 129 7.49 -5.04 23.62
CA PRO A 129 8.30 -6.13 23.06
C PRO A 129 7.56 -6.94 22.00
N ASN A 130 6.25 -7.18 22.15
CA ASN A 130 5.47 -7.91 21.16
C ASN A 130 5.32 -7.09 19.86
N TRP A 131 5.00 -5.79 19.99
CA TRP A 131 4.89 -4.91 18.83
C TRP A 131 6.23 -4.73 18.09
N SER A 132 7.32 -4.45 18.81
CA SER A 132 8.64 -4.28 18.18
C SER A 132 9.09 -5.56 17.46
N SER A 133 8.85 -6.74 18.04
CA SER A 133 9.12 -8.02 17.38
C SER A 133 8.29 -8.20 16.11
N ALA A 134 6.98 -7.94 16.16
CA ALA A 134 6.09 -8.07 15.02
C ALA A 134 6.45 -7.09 13.88
N VAL A 135 6.74 -5.83 14.22
CA VAL A 135 7.17 -4.79 13.27
C VAL A 135 8.45 -5.21 12.57
N LYS A 136 9.46 -5.70 13.30
CA LYS A 136 10.71 -6.18 12.71
C LYS A 136 10.46 -7.27 11.66
N LYS A 137 9.57 -8.24 11.94
CA LYS A 137 9.22 -9.29 10.98
C LYS A 137 8.48 -8.74 9.76
N VAL A 138 7.50 -7.85 9.96
CA VAL A 138 6.74 -7.26 8.84
C VAL A 138 7.60 -6.35 7.97
N LEU A 139 8.58 -5.62 8.54
CA LEU A 139 9.53 -4.81 7.77
C LEU A 139 10.42 -5.64 6.83
N LEU A 140 10.58 -6.95 7.09
CA LEU A 140 11.29 -7.87 6.20
C LEU A 140 10.43 -8.37 5.03
N VAL A 141 9.12 -8.14 5.06
CA VAL A 141 8.23 -8.50 3.95
C VAL A 141 8.42 -7.49 2.83
N GLN A 142 9.06 -7.94 1.74
CA GLN A 142 9.28 -7.08 0.58
C GLN A 142 7.94 -6.84 -0.14
N PRO A 143 7.47 -5.57 -0.26
CA PRO A 143 6.16 -5.27 -0.82
C PRO A 143 6.03 -5.50 -2.34
N SER A 144 7.16 -5.62 -3.04
CA SER A 144 7.20 -5.85 -4.50
C SER A 144 8.51 -6.53 -4.87
N SER A 145 8.50 -7.42 -5.86
CA SER A 145 9.70 -8.05 -6.42
C SER A 145 10.69 -7.06 -7.06
N ALA A 146 10.30 -5.82 -7.33
CA ALA A 146 11.09 -4.82 -8.07
C ALA A 146 12.55 -4.64 -7.59
N ALA A 147 12.82 -4.72 -6.28
CA ALA A 147 14.19 -4.64 -5.77
C ALA A 147 15.02 -5.86 -6.19
N ALA A 148 14.45 -7.06 -6.07
CA ALA A 148 15.08 -8.30 -6.52
C ALA A 148 15.19 -8.33 -8.06
N GLU A 149 14.16 -7.92 -8.78
CA GLU A 149 14.16 -7.82 -10.25
C GLU A 149 15.22 -6.86 -10.76
N ARG A 150 15.44 -5.72 -10.08
CA ARG A 150 16.53 -4.79 -10.43
C ARG A 150 17.90 -5.45 -10.25
N VAL A 151 18.09 -6.21 -9.16
CA VAL A 151 19.33 -6.97 -8.94
C VAL A 151 19.51 -8.04 -10.01
N PHE A 152 18.46 -8.82 -10.33
CA PHE A 152 18.52 -9.82 -11.39
C PHE A 152 18.76 -9.18 -12.76
N SER A 153 18.14 -8.05 -13.06
CA SER A 153 18.36 -7.32 -14.31
C SER A 153 19.80 -6.79 -14.42
N LEU A 154 20.39 -6.32 -13.32
CA LEU A 154 21.80 -5.92 -13.28
C LEU A 154 22.73 -7.12 -13.50
N LEU A 155 22.41 -8.27 -12.89
CA LEU A 155 23.14 -9.51 -13.10
C LEU A 155 23.02 -9.98 -14.55
N SER A 156 21.82 -10.06 -15.12
CA SER A 156 21.60 -10.44 -16.52
C SER A 156 22.27 -9.47 -17.51
N ALA A 157 22.41 -8.19 -17.17
CA ALA A 157 23.17 -7.25 -18.00
C ALA A 157 24.70 -7.44 -17.88
N SER A 158 25.17 -8.05 -16.79
CA SER A 158 26.59 -8.26 -16.49
C SER A 158 27.13 -9.60 -17.02
N PHE A 159 26.27 -10.59 -17.28
CA PHE A 159 26.62 -11.93 -17.76
C PHE A 159 25.96 -12.20 -19.12
N HIS A 160 26.71 -12.75 -20.09
CA HIS A 160 26.16 -13.17 -21.39
C HIS A 160 25.57 -14.60 -21.32
N GLU A 161 24.74 -15.02 -22.30
CA GLU A 161 24.08 -16.35 -22.33
C GLU A 161 25.04 -17.55 -22.10
N GLN A 162 26.32 -17.43 -22.45
CA GLN A 162 27.33 -18.47 -22.20
C GLN A 162 27.76 -18.64 -20.73
N GLN A 163 27.40 -17.72 -19.84
CA GLN A 163 27.84 -17.68 -18.45
C GLN A 163 26.71 -17.90 -17.43
N GLU A 164 25.49 -18.21 -17.87
CA GLU A 164 24.34 -18.39 -16.97
C GLU A 164 24.53 -19.54 -15.96
N ASN A 165 25.15 -20.65 -16.39
CA ASN A 165 25.49 -21.75 -15.48
C ASN A 165 26.50 -21.31 -14.41
N ALA A 166 27.51 -20.52 -14.80
CA ALA A 166 28.48 -19.96 -13.86
C ALA A 166 27.83 -18.95 -12.91
N LEU A 167 26.89 -18.14 -13.40
CA LEU A 167 26.12 -17.18 -12.58
C LEU A 167 25.35 -17.89 -11.47
N SER A 168 24.64 -18.97 -11.78
CA SER A 168 23.91 -19.76 -10.78
C SER A 168 24.84 -20.30 -9.70
N ASP A 169 25.97 -20.89 -10.10
CA ASP A 169 26.97 -21.44 -9.18
C ASP A 169 27.60 -20.34 -8.30
N TYR A 170 27.91 -19.17 -8.87
CA TYR A 170 28.43 -18.04 -8.12
C TYR A 170 27.40 -17.47 -7.13
N LEU A 171 26.13 -17.37 -7.51
CA LEU A 171 25.05 -16.88 -6.63
C LEU A 171 24.86 -17.83 -5.45
N GLN A 172 24.78 -19.14 -5.72
CA GLN A 172 24.63 -20.16 -4.69
C GLN A 172 25.84 -20.20 -3.75
N ALA A 173 27.06 -20.15 -4.28
CA ALA A 173 28.28 -20.09 -3.48
C ALA A 173 28.34 -18.82 -2.62
N SER A 174 27.97 -17.67 -3.18
CA SER A 174 27.95 -16.39 -2.46
C SER A 174 26.94 -16.38 -1.31
N VAL A 175 25.73 -16.91 -1.55
CA VAL A 175 24.69 -17.04 -0.51
C VAL A 175 25.14 -18.03 0.57
N MET A 176 25.67 -19.19 0.21
CA MET A 176 26.20 -20.16 1.18
C MET A 176 27.36 -19.58 2.00
N LEU A 177 28.29 -18.86 1.39
CA LEU A 177 29.41 -18.24 2.10
C LEU A 177 28.93 -17.13 3.04
N GLN A 178 27.96 -16.31 2.65
CA GLN A 178 27.42 -15.28 3.52
C GLN A 178 26.53 -15.83 4.64
N TYR A 179 25.81 -16.92 4.40
CA TYR A 179 24.99 -17.56 5.42
C TYR A 179 25.85 -18.32 6.44
N ASN A 180 26.86 -19.04 5.97
CA ASN A 180 27.73 -19.88 6.83
C ASN A 180 28.83 -19.10 7.55
N ASN A 181 29.28 -17.94 7.03
CA ASN A 181 30.31 -17.11 7.67
C ASN A 181 29.76 -15.94 8.51
N ARG A 182 28.45 -15.86 8.75
CA ARG A 182 27.91 -14.98 9.82
C ARG A 182 28.16 -15.64 11.18
N ARG A 183 29.39 -15.48 11.68
CA ARG A 183 29.71 -15.61 13.11
C ARG A 183 29.25 -14.36 13.86
#